data_AF-A0A3B9P5W5-F1
#
_entry.id   AF-A0A3B9P5W5-F1
#
_cell.length_a   1.000
_cell.length_b   1.000
_cell.length_c   1.000
_cell.angle_alpha   90.00
_cell.angle_beta   90.00
_cell.angle_gamma   90.00
#
_symmetry.space_group_name_H-M   'P 1'
#
loop_
_entity.id
_entity.type
_entity.pdbx_description
1 polymer ?
#
loop_
_entity_poly.entity_id
_entity_poly.type
_entity_poly.pdbx_seq_one_letter_code
_entity_poly.pdbx_strand_id
1 'polypeptide(L)'
;MGRLKYLFVFTLPALAYISFHSTGWKAYLPVLEAFALIPVLEFLFKPNETNLSPELKEKRVSDSFYKFVLRLCVPIQLAMGYTLLVQTQGDMDTTTLVGRILSYGMLCGVMGINVAHELGHKQNKADQFFSKVLLTTTLYTHFFLEHNYGHHKHVGTKEDPSTARRGEWVYVFWFRSIAFAYLSAWRIGSSRSKGIVLKNEMVWYTLIQITLLTAIFLTFGITGIIAFIGASITGWIMLETVQYIE
;
A
#
# COMPACT_ATOMS: atom_id res chain seq x y z
N MET A 1 -12.13 -7.64 23.04
CA MET A 1 -12.24 -6.69 21.91
C MET A 1 -12.91 -7.36 20.71
N GLY A 2 -14.16 -6.99 20.41
CA GLY A 2 -15.00 -7.59 19.37
C GLY A 2 -14.62 -7.20 17.93
N ARG A 3 -15.46 -7.60 16.96
CA ARG A 3 -15.30 -7.33 15.51
C ARG A 3 -15.08 -5.85 15.17
N LEU A 4 -15.54 -4.93 16.01
CA LEU A 4 -15.46 -3.48 15.80
C LEU A 4 -14.02 -2.94 15.71
N LYS A 5 -13.02 -3.65 16.24
CA LYS A 5 -11.62 -3.22 16.12
C LYS A 5 -11.13 -3.11 14.67
N TYR A 6 -11.73 -3.89 13.74
CA TYR A 6 -11.38 -3.81 12.32
C TYR A 6 -11.80 -2.48 11.69
N LEU A 7 -12.74 -1.77 12.29
CA LEU A 7 -13.18 -0.45 11.82
C LEU A 7 -12.15 0.64 12.15
N PHE A 8 -11.17 0.38 13.02
CA PHE A 8 -10.09 1.33 13.32
C PHE A 8 -9.30 1.69 12.07
N VAL A 9 -9.20 0.79 11.08
CA VAL A 9 -8.57 1.11 9.79
C VAL A 9 -9.21 2.32 9.08
N PHE A 10 -10.48 2.64 9.39
CA PHE A 10 -11.22 3.76 8.78
C PHE A 10 -11.02 5.11 9.47
N THR A 11 -10.28 5.19 10.58
CA THR A 11 -9.88 6.50 11.14
C THR A 11 -8.94 7.23 10.18
N LEU A 12 -8.01 6.49 9.58
CA LEU A 12 -7.01 7.00 8.65
C LEU A 12 -7.63 7.71 7.42
N PRO A 13 -8.56 7.11 6.63
CA PRO A 13 -9.21 7.82 5.53
C PRO A 13 -10.11 8.98 5.99
N ALA A 14 -10.71 8.91 7.18
CA ALA A 14 -11.48 10.03 7.71
C ALA A 14 -10.57 11.24 7.99
N LEU A 15 -9.39 11.01 8.60
CA LEU A 15 -8.39 12.04 8.81
C LEU A 15 -7.74 12.51 7.50
N ALA A 16 -7.58 11.63 6.52
CA ALA A 16 -7.08 12.01 5.20
C ALA A 16 -8.05 12.94 4.48
N TYR A 17 -9.36 12.67 4.55
CA TYR A 17 -10.37 13.59 4.02
C TYR A 17 -10.28 14.98 4.66
N ILE A 18 -10.11 15.06 5.99
CA ILE A 18 -9.93 16.34 6.69
C ILE A 18 -8.61 17.01 6.26
N SER A 19 -7.53 16.23 6.15
CA SER A 19 -6.21 16.71 5.69
C SER A 19 -6.28 17.33 4.30
N PHE A 20 -6.96 16.68 3.35
CA PHE A 20 -7.11 17.16 1.97
C PHE A 20 -7.92 18.46 1.86
N HIS A 21 -8.75 18.78 2.86
CA HIS A 21 -9.53 20.03 2.92
C HIS A 21 -8.94 21.05 3.90
N SER A 22 -7.76 20.76 4.44
CA SER A 22 -7.06 21.63 5.39
C SER A 22 -5.78 22.20 4.80
N THR A 23 -5.20 23.18 5.50
CA THR A 23 -3.91 23.81 5.19
C THR A 23 -2.95 23.76 6.38
N GLY A 24 -1.66 23.94 6.12
CA GLY A 24 -0.59 23.93 7.12
C GLY A 24 -0.48 22.56 7.83
N TRP A 25 -0.22 22.58 9.13
CA TRP A 25 0.01 21.36 9.91
C TRP A 25 -1.18 20.39 9.93
N LYS A 26 -2.41 20.88 9.74
CA LYS A 26 -3.62 20.03 9.65
C LYS A 26 -3.62 19.14 8.40
N ALA A 27 -2.81 19.44 7.40
CA ALA A 27 -2.60 18.56 6.25
C ALA A 27 -1.81 17.29 6.63
N TYR A 28 -1.35 17.12 7.87
CA TYR A 28 -0.54 15.97 8.30
C TYR A 28 -1.31 15.02 9.24
N LEU A 29 -2.63 15.14 9.37
CA LEU A 29 -3.40 14.38 10.38
C LEU A 29 -3.20 12.86 10.33
N PRO A 30 -3.26 12.17 9.16
CA PRO A 30 -2.89 10.75 9.08
C PRO A 30 -1.46 10.41 9.51
N VAL A 31 -0.50 11.30 9.24
CA VAL A 31 0.89 11.14 9.65
C VAL A 31 1.00 11.25 11.18
N LEU A 32 0.34 12.25 11.77
CA LEU A 32 0.28 12.44 13.22
C LEU A 32 -0.44 11.27 13.91
N GLU A 33 -1.48 10.73 13.30
CA GLU A 33 -2.13 9.52 13.81
C GLU A 33 -1.13 8.36 13.88
N ALA A 34 -0.47 8.07 12.76
CA ALA A 34 0.38 6.89 12.65
C ALA A 34 1.70 6.98 13.45
N PHE A 35 2.33 8.15 13.49
CA PHE A 35 3.68 8.31 14.05
C PHE A 35 3.72 9.08 15.38
N ALA A 36 2.60 9.64 15.85
CA ALA A 36 2.52 10.25 17.17
C ALA A 36 1.43 9.60 18.03
N LEU A 37 0.18 9.59 17.56
CA LEU A 37 -0.94 9.08 18.37
C LEU A 37 -0.80 7.59 18.64
N ILE A 38 -0.62 6.75 17.62
CA ILE A 38 -0.51 5.29 17.79
C ILE A 38 0.67 4.93 18.72
N PRO A 39 1.91 5.43 18.51
CA PRO A 39 3.01 5.14 19.43
C PRO A 39 2.75 5.58 20.88
N VAL A 40 2.09 6.72 21.09
CA VAL A 40 1.69 7.16 22.44
C VAL A 40 0.68 6.19 23.05
N LEU A 41 -0.32 5.75 22.29
CA LEU A 41 -1.30 4.76 22.77
C LEU A 41 -0.62 3.42 23.08
N GLU A 42 0.32 2.96 22.26
CA GLU A 42 1.09 1.73 22.49
C GLU A 42 1.98 1.83 23.74
N PHE A 43 2.52 3.01 24.04
CA PHE A 43 3.26 3.24 25.28
C PHE A 43 2.35 3.20 26.52
N LEU A 44 1.11 3.68 26.39
CA LEU A 44 0.14 3.75 27.49
C LEU A 44 -0.58 2.42 27.74
N PHE A 45 -0.83 1.62 26.70
CA PHE A 45 -1.57 0.36 26.79
C PHE A 45 -0.65 -0.85 26.62
N LYS A 46 -0.75 -1.81 27.55
CA LYS A 46 0.03 -3.05 27.45
C LYS A 46 -0.47 -3.94 26.29
N PRO A 47 0.43 -4.54 25.50
CA PRO A 47 0.07 -5.51 24.48
C PRO A 47 -0.55 -6.76 25.11
N ASN A 48 -1.52 -7.35 24.42
CA ASN A 48 -2.08 -8.64 24.82
C ASN A 48 -1.22 -9.76 24.24
N GLU A 49 -0.44 -10.42 25.10
CA GLU A 49 0.47 -11.52 24.72
C GLU A 49 -0.26 -12.86 24.45
N THR A 50 -1.58 -12.90 24.64
CA THR A 50 -2.35 -14.13 24.49
C THR A 50 -2.57 -14.47 23.02
N ASN A 51 -1.89 -15.51 22.54
CA ASN A 51 -2.10 -16.06 21.22
C ASN A 51 -3.49 -16.69 21.07
N LEU A 52 -4.12 -16.50 19.91
CA LEU A 52 -5.40 -17.16 19.59
C LEU A 52 -5.19 -18.67 19.45
N SER A 53 -6.16 -19.47 19.92
CA SER A 53 -6.19 -20.91 19.62
C SER A 53 -6.29 -21.15 18.10
N PRO A 54 -5.81 -22.29 17.60
CA PRO A 54 -5.91 -22.64 16.18
C PRO A 54 -7.34 -22.54 15.63
N GLU A 55 -8.37 -23.01 16.36
CA GLU A 55 -9.75 -22.93 15.87
C GLU A 55 -10.26 -21.49 15.77
N LEU A 56 -9.85 -20.61 16.69
CA LEU A 56 -10.22 -19.19 16.66
C LEU A 56 -9.52 -18.46 15.51
N LYS A 57 -8.29 -18.86 15.14
CA LYS A 57 -7.60 -18.32 13.95
C LYS A 57 -8.37 -18.67 12.69
N GLU A 58 -8.76 -19.92 12.51
CA GLU A 58 -9.47 -20.40 11.32
C GLU A 58 -10.87 -19.77 11.18
N LYS A 59 -11.59 -19.63 12.31
CA LYS A 59 -12.88 -18.94 12.36
C LYS A 59 -12.78 -17.44 12.03
N ARG A 60 -11.64 -16.82 12.33
CA ARG A 60 -11.38 -15.40 12.02
C ARG A 60 -10.98 -15.19 10.55
N VAL A 61 -10.24 -16.12 9.95
CA VAL A 61 -9.92 -16.11 8.51
C VAL A 61 -11.17 -16.27 7.65
N SER A 62 -12.15 -17.05 8.12
CA SER A 62 -13.44 -17.25 7.45
C SER A 62 -14.50 -16.18 7.74
N ASP A 63 -14.20 -15.18 8.58
CA ASP A 63 -15.17 -14.16 8.99
C ASP A 63 -15.59 -13.27 7.80
N SER A 64 -16.88 -13.32 7.45
CA SER A 64 -17.46 -12.52 6.37
C SER A 64 -17.39 -11.01 6.64
N PHE A 65 -17.44 -10.59 7.91
CA PHE A 65 -17.31 -9.19 8.30
C PHE A 65 -15.89 -8.68 8.02
N TYR A 66 -14.87 -9.48 8.33
CA TYR A 66 -13.48 -9.13 8.03
C TYR A 66 -13.26 -8.95 6.52
N LYS A 67 -13.76 -9.90 5.71
CA LYS A 67 -13.70 -9.80 4.24
C LYS A 67 -14.43 -8.57 3.71
N PHE A 68 -15.60 -8.24 4.28
CA PHE A 68 -16.35 -7.04 3.92
C PHE A 68 -15.53 -5.78 4.19
N VAL A 69 -14.91 -5.66 5.37
CA VAL A 69 -14.03 -4.53 5.72
C VAL A 69 -12.88 -4.38 4.74
N LEU A 70 -12.16 -5.47 4.41
CA LEU A 70 -11.06 -5.41 3.43
C LEU A 70 -11.52 -4.95 2.05
N ARG A 71 -12.66 -5.46 1.57
CA ARG A 71 -13.22 -5.08 0.26
C ARG A 71 -13.70 -3.63 0.25
N LEU A 72 -14.22 -3.13 1.38
CA LEU A 72 -14.65 -1.74 1.51
C LEU A 72 -13.49 -0.74 1.40
N CYS A 73 -12.26 -1.16 1.72
CA CYS A 73 -11.07 -0.33 1.51
C CYS A 73 -10.84 0.00 0.03
N VAL A 74 -11.31 -0.80 -0.93
CA VAL A 74 -11.11 -0.57 -2.37
C VAL A 74 -11.80 0.72 -2.85
N PRO A 75 -13.13 0.88 -2.72
CA PRO A 75 -13.78 2.13 -3.11
C PRO A 75 -13.31 3.33 -2.28
N ILE A 76 -12.97 3.13 -1.00
CA ILE A 76 -12.42 4.20 -0.15
C ILE A 76 -11.08 4.69 -0.69
N GLN A 77 -10.15 3.79 -0.99
CA GLN A 77 -8.84 4.14 -1.53
C GLN A 77 -8.96 4.88 -2.86
N LEU A 78 -9.85 4.42 -3.76
CA LEU A 78 -10.13 5.10 -5.03
C LEU A 78 -10.70 6.51 -4.82
N ALA A 79 -11.68 6.65 -3.91
CA ALA A 79 -12.28 7.94 -3.60
C ALA A 79 -11.26 8.91 -2.97
N MET A 80 -10.39 8.42 -2.09
CA MET A 80 -9.35 9.24 -1.46
C MET A 80 -8.25 9.64 -2.45
N GLY A 81 -7.84 8.75 -3.35
CA GLY A 81 -6.91 9.09 -4.43
C GLY A 81 -7.47 10.16 -5.36
N TYR A 82 -8.74 10.03 -5.76
CA TYR A 82 -9.42 11.08 -6.55
C TYR A 82 -9.55 12.39 -5.76
N THR A 83 -9.92 12.33 -4.48
CA THR A 83 -10.05 13.52 -3.64
C THR A 83 -8.72 14.25 -3.50
N LEU A 84 -7.61 13.54 -3.28
CA LEU A 84 -6.27 14.13 -3.28
C LEU A 84 -6.03 14.91 -4.58
N LEU A 85 -6.24 14.26 -5.74
CA LEU A 85 -5.99 14.84 -7.06
C LEU A 85 -6.83 16.09 -7.33
N VAL A 86 -8.12 16.08 -6.96
CA VAL A 86 -8.97 17.27 -7.02
C VAL A 86 -8.42 18.37 -6.11
N GLN A 87 -8.00 17.99 -4.90
CA GLN A 87 -7.41 18.90 -3.93
C GLN A 87 -5.95 19.26 -4.24
N THR A 88 -5.37 18.85 -5.38
CA THR A 88 -4.12 19.46 -5.88
C THR A 88 -4.36 20.66 -6.78
N GLN A 89 -5.62 20.95 -7.12
CA GLN A 89 -5.97 22.06 -8.00
C GLN A 89 -6.10 23.36 -7.20
N GLY A 90 -5.51 24.45 -7.72
CA GLY A 90 -5.49 25.75 -7.08
C GLY A 90 -4.21 26.06 -6.29
N ASP A 91 -4.12 27.28 -5.79
CA ASP A 91 -2.95 27.76 -5.07
C ASP A 91 -2.85 27.13 -3.69
N MET A 92 -1.68 26.58 -3.37
CA MET A 92 -1.36 26.10 -2.03
C MET A 92 0.11 26.29 -1.71
N ASP A 93 0.39 26.45 -0.43
CA ASP A 93 1.76 26.46 0.06
C ASP A 93 2.36 25.04 0.05
N THR A 94 3.69 24.98 0.00
CA THR A 94 4.45 23.73 -0.04
C THR A 94 4.18 22.83 1.16
N THR A 95 3.94 23.39 2.35
CA THR A 95 3.68 22.61 3.57
C THR A 95 2.34 21.88 3.45
N THR A 96 1.32 22.56 2.97
CA THR A 96 0.02 21.94 2.68
C THR A 96 0.14 20.83 1.65
N LEU A 97 0.85 21.07 0.54
CA LEU A 97 1.04 20.05 -0.51
C LEU A 97 1.76 18.81 0.05
N VAL A 98 2.89 18.99 0.73
CA VAL A 98 3.66 17.89 1.32
C VAL A 98 2.82 17.12 2.35
N GLY A 99 2.08 17.82 3.21
CA GLY A 99 1.17 17.19 4.17
C GLY A 99 0.14 16.29 3.50
N ARG A 100 -0.53 16.79 2.45
CA ARG A 100 -1.53 16.02 1.69
C ARG A 100 -0.91 14.79 1.01
N ILE A 101 0.28 14.96 0.42
CA ILE A 101 1.04 13.86 -0.20
C ILE A 101 1.36 12.77 0.82
N LEU A 102 1.94 13.13 1.96
CA LEU A 102 2.28 12.17 3.01
C LEU A 102 1.04 11.53 3.61
N SER A 103 -0.04 12.29 3.78
CA SER A 103 -1.32 11.80 4.28
C SER A 103 -1.94 10.74 3.40
N TYR A 104 -2.00 10.97 2.08
CA TYR A 104 -2.42 9.92 1.14
C TYR A 104 -1.39 8.78 1.08
N GLY A 105 -0.11 9.09 1.26
CA GLY A 105 0.95 8.10 1.38
C GLY A 105 0.74 7.09 2.51
N MET A 106 0.23 7.55 3.67
CA MET A 106 -0.19 6.67 4.76
C MET A 106 -1.29 5.70 4.31
N LEU A 107 -2.27 6.18 3.54
CA LEU A 107 -3.31 5.34 2.96
C LEU A 107 -2.73 4.36 1.93
N CYS A 108 -1.78 4.78 1.11
CA CYS A 108 -1.07 3.90 0.17
C CYS A 108 -0.39 2.73 0.90
N GLY A 109 0.30 2.97 2.02
CA GLY A 109 0.90 1.90 2.81
C GLY A 109 -0.14 0.99 3.48
N VAL A 110 -1.06 1.59 4.24
CA VAL A 110 -2.01 0.84 5.08
C VAL A 110 -3.12 0.16 4.28
N MET A 111 -3.75 0.87 3.34
CA MET A 111 -4.85 0.33 2.53
C MET A 111 -4.38 -0.12 1.15
N GLY A 112 -3.60 0.72 0.45
CA GLY A 112 -3.18 0.44 -0.91
C GLY A 112 -2.28 -0.79 -1.06
N ILE A 113 -1.45 -1.08 -0.04
CA ILE A 113 -0.48 -2.18 -0.07
C ILE A 113 -0.84 -3.26 0.95
N ASN A 114 -0.99 -2.95 2.25
CA ASN A 114 -1.22 -4.00 3.26
C ASN A 114 -2.57 -4.72 3.08
N VAL A 115 -3.66 -3.99 2.80
CA VAL A 115 -4.94 -4.66 2.48
C VAL A 115 -4.85 -5.39 1.14
N ALA A 116 -4.10 -4.87 0.18
CA ALA A 116 -3.88 -5.56 -1.09
C ALA A 116 -3.08 -6.87 -0.91
N HIS A 117 -2.08 -6.89 -0.04
CA HIS A 117 -1.34 -8.08 0.36
C HIS A 117 -2.30 -9.17 0.88
N GLU A 118 -3.16 -8.81 1.84
CA GLU A 118 -4.14 -9.72 2.42
C GLU A 118 -5.14 -10.28 1.40
N LEU A 119 -5.65 -9.42 0.52
CA LEU A 119 -6.58 -9.81 -0.55
C LEU A 119 -5.88 -10.63 -1.65
N GLY A 120 -4.61 -10.35 -1.91
CA GLY A 120 -3.80 -11.02 -2.94
C GLY A 120 -3.51 -12.48 -2.63
N HIS A 121 -3.38 -12.82 -1.33
CA HIS A 121 -3.22 -14.20 -0.86
C HIS A 121 -4.49 -15.05 -0.93
N LYS A 122 -5.66 -14.43 -1.09
CA LYS A 122 -6.91 -15.20 -1.14
C LYS A 122 -6.98 -15.95 -2.47
N GLN A 123 -7.55 -17.15 -2.45
CA GLN A 123 -7.74 -17.95 -3.67
C GLN A 123 -8.86 -17.43 -4.58
N ASN A 124 -9.75 -16.59 -4.05
CA ASN A 124 -10.85 -16.01 -4.80
C ASN A 124 -10.35 -14.96 -5.80
N LYS A 125 -10.67 -15.14 -7.09
CA LYS A 125 -10.28 -14.23 -8.17
C LYS A 125 -10.78 -12.79 -7.97
N ALA A 126 -11.95 -12.61 -7.34
CA ALA A 126 -12.47 -11.27 -7.07
C ALA A 126 -11.60 -10.53 -6.02
N ASP A 127 -11.13 -11.24 -5.00
CA ASP A 127 -10.24 -10.65 -3.98
C ASP A 127 -8.87 -10.33 -4.58
N GLN A 128 -8.33 -11.21 -5.42
CA GLN A 128 -7.09 -10.93 -6.16
C GLN A 128 -7.24 -9.75 -7.14
N PHE A 129 -8.40 -9.60 -7.77
CA PHE A 129 -8.69 -8.43 -8.61
C PHE A 129 -8.67 -7.15 -7.76
N PHE A 130 -9.34 -7.15 -6.61
CA PHE A 130 -9.32 -6.01 -5.68
C PHE A 130 -7.92 -5.67 -5.16
N SER A 131 -7.09 -6.68 -4.89
CA SER A 131 -5.67 -6.49 -4.57
C SER A 131 -4.94 -5.72 -5.69
N LYS A 132 -5.11 -6.15 -6.94
CA LYS A 132 -4.49 -5.47 -8.10
C LYS A 132 -5.01 -4.05 -8.31
N VAL A 133 -6.29 -3.80 -8.06
CA VAL A 133 -6.87 -2.45 -8.09
C VAL A 133 -6.21 -1.55 -7.04
N LEU A 134 -6.12 -2.01 -5.79
CA LEU A 134 -5.45 -1.28 -4.70
C LEU A 134 -3.99 -0.98 -5.03
N LEU A 135 -3.22 -1.97 -5.50
CA LEU A 135 -1.81 -1.76 -5.88
C LEU A 135 -1.65 -0.83 -7.10
N THR A 136 -2.67 -0.71 -7.95
CA THR A 136 -2.67 0.27 -9.04
C THR A 136 -2.74 1.69 -8.47
N THR A 137 -3.50 1.91 -7.38
CA THR A 137 -3.60 3.21 -6.71
C THR A 137 -2.31 3.65 -6.01
N THR A 138 -1.34 2.75 -5.90
CA THR A 138 -0.02 2.99 -5.29
C THR A 138 1.13 2.77 -6.26
N LEU A 139 0.86 2.54 -7.55
CA LEU A 139 1.89 2.23 -8.56
C LEU A 139 2.79 1.02 -8.20
N TYR A 140 2.31 0.09 -7.36
CA TYR A 140 3.07 -1.04 -6.83
C TYR A 140 2.54 -2.41 -7.27
N THR A 141 1.89 -2.50 -8.43
CA THR A 141 1.24 -3.75 -8.91
C THR A 141 2.19 -4.93 -9.11
N HIS A 142 3.48 -4.68 -9.34
CA HIS A 142 4.49 -5.75 -9.46
C HIS A 142 4.60 -6.58 -8.17
N PHE A 143 4.32 -5.98 -7.01
CA PHE A 143 4.29 -6.65 -5.71
C PHE A 143 3.33 -7.83 -5.70
N PHE A 144 2.18 -7.77 -6.38
CA PHE A 144 1.26 -8.91 -6.45
C PHE A 144 1.92 -10.16 -7.02
N LEU A 145 2.74 -9.99 -8.05
CA LEU A 145 3.37 -11.11 -8.75
C LEU A 145 4.65 -11.55 -8.04
N GLU A 146 5.45 -10.59 -7.60
CA GLU A 146 6.68 -10.85 -6.85
C GLU A 146 6.36 -11.54 -5.53
N HIS A 147 5.48 -10.97 -4.71
CA HIS A 147 5.22 -11.47 -3.37
C HIS A 147 4.71 -12.91 -3.40
N ASN A 148 3.68 -13.16 -4.22
CA ASN A 148 2.98 -14.45 -4.27
C ASN A 148 3.79 -15.60 -4.89
N TYR A 149 4.77 -15.31 -5.75
CA TYR A 149 5.49 -16.35 -6.51
C TYR A 149 7.01 -16.29 -6.37
N GLY A 150 7.53 -15.20 -5.80
CA GLY A 150 8.95 -14.91 -5.57
C GLY A 150 9.26 -14.94 -4.07
N HIS A 151 8.84 -13.91 -3.33
CA HIS A 151 9.14 -13.73 -1.91
C HIS A 151 8.83 -14.97 -1.07
N HIS A 152 7.60 -15.49 -1.06
CA HIS A 152 7.24 -16.68 -0.25
C HIS A 152 8.09 -17.91 -0.55
N LYS A 153 8.68 -18.00 -1.75
CA LYS A 153 9.53 -19.11 -2.14
C LYS A 153 10.98 -18.95 -1.65
N HIS A 154 11.46 -17.72 -1.48
CA HIS A 154 12.86 -17.42 -1.19
C HIS A 154 13.07 -16.59 0.09
N VAL A 155 12.02 -16.34 0.87
CA VAL A 155 12.08 -15.54 2.10
C VAL A 155 13.19 -16.02 3.03
N GLY A 156 13.99 -15.10 3.53
CA GLY A 156 15.16 -15.38 4.37
C GLY A 156 16.43 -15.78 3.61
N THR A 157 16.40 -15.82 2.28
CA THR A 157 17.57 -16.14 1.44
C THR A 157 18.08 -14.92 0.66
N LYS A 158 19.23 -15.05 0.00
CA LYS A 158 19.82 -13.95 -0.79
C LYS A 158 19.08 -13.71 -2.11
N GLU A 159 18.28 -14.68 -2.53
CA GLU A 159 17.48 -14.67 -3.75
C GLU A 159 16.20 -13.83 -3.60
N ASP A 160 15.73 -13.60 -2.36
CA ASP A 160 14.61 -12.72 -2.07
C ASP A 160 15.03 -11.25 -2.05
N PRO A 161 14.50 -10.40 -2.95
CA PRO A 161 14.74 -8.96 -2.93
C PRO A 161 14.37 -8.30 -1.59
N SER A 162 13.29 -8.79 -0.96
CA SER A 162 12.71 -8.20 0.24
C SER A 162 13.39 -8.63 1.54
N THR A 163 14.29 -9.60 1.51
CA THR A 163 15.06 -10.00 2.69
C THR A 163 16.21 -9.00 2.93
N ALA A 164 16.24 -8.39 4.11
CA ALA A 164 17.32 -7.50 4.52
C ALA A 164 18.63 -8.28 4.75
N ARG A 165 19.73 -7.75 4.25
CA ARG A 165 21.05 -8.37 4.47
C ARG A 165 21.62 -7.86 5.80
N ARG A 166 22.30 -8.74 6.54
CA ARG A 166 22.96 -8.34 7.79
C ARG A 166 23.92 -7.17 7.57
N GLY A 167 23.70 -6.08 8.28
CA GLY A 167 24.52 -4.86 8.20
C GLY A 167 24.22 -3.95 7.00
N GLU A 168 23.18 -4.26 6.21
CA GLU A 168 22.73 -3.41 5.12
C GLU A 168 22.09 -2.14 5.66
N TRP A 169 22.41 -0.99 5.05
CA TRP A 169 21.81 0.27 5.43
C TRP A 169 20.39 0.36 4.86
N VAL A 170 19.44 0.84 5.66
CA VAL A 170 18.01 0.88 5.29
C VAL A 170 17.74 1.58 3.95
N TYR A 171 18.45 2.66 3.63
CA TYR A 171 18.29 3.37 2.36
C TYR A 171 18.78 2.58 1.14
N VAL A 172 19.87 1.81 1.33
CA VAL A 172 20.39 0.90 0.29
C VAL A 172 19.42 -0.27 0.11
N PHE A 173 18.88 -0.78 1.22
CA PHE A 173 17.85 -1.81 1.21
C PHE A 173 16.61 -1.36 0.42
N TRP A 174 16.04 -0.18 0.71
CA TRP A 174 14.86 0.32 0.01
C TRP A 174 15.04 0.33 -1.50
N PHE A 175 16.14 0.92 -1.98
CA PHE A 175 16.41 0.98 -3.41
C PHE A 175 16.60 -0.41 -4.01
N ARG A 176 17.41 -1.26 -3.36
CA ARG A 176 17.70 -2.62 -3.83
C ARG A 176 16.44 -3.47 -3.87
N SER A 177 15.67 -3.49 -2.78
CA SER A 177 14.46 -4.29 -2.63
C SER A 177 13.45 -3.93 -3.72
N ILE A 178 13.08 -2.65 -3.85
CA ILE A 178 12.12 -2.17 -4.85
C ILE A 178 12.59 -2.53 -6.27
N ALA A 179 13.84 -2.20 -6.61
CA ALA A 179 14.36 -2.43 -7.97
C ALA A 179 14.42 -3.93 -8.30
N PHE A 180 14.91 -4.76 -7.38
CA PHE A 180 15.07 -6.18 -7.64
C PHE A 180 13.73 -6.94 -7.56
N ALA A 181 12.79 -6.49 -6.73
CA ALA A 181 11.42 -6.99 -6.71
C ALA A 181 10.72 -6.71 -8.05
N TYR A 182 10.87 -5.50 -8.60
CA TYR A 182 10.34 -5.17 -9.92
C TYR A 182 10.93 -6.06 -11.03
N LEU A 183 12.25 -6.25 -11.04
CA LEU A 183 12.92 -7.14 -12.00
C LEU A 183 12.52 -8.62 -11.82
N SER A 184 12.39 -9.07 -10.56
CA SER A 184 11.92 -10.42 -10.22
C SER A 184 10.51 -10.65 -10.76
N ALA A 185 9.60 -9.69 -10.59
CA ALA A 185 8.23 -9.76 -11.13
C ALA A 185 8.23 -9.94 -12.66
N TRP A 186 9.08 -9.23 -13.41
CA TRP A 186 9.20 -9.42 -14.86
C TRP A 186 9.68 -10.83 -15.23
N ARG A 187 10.66 -11.38 -14.51
CA ARG A 187 11.16 -12.74 -14.72
C ARG A 187 10.07 -13.79 -14.44
N ILE A 188 9.35 -13.63 -13.32
CA ILE A 188 8.23 -14.49 -12.95
C ILE A 188 7.13 -14.42 -14.01
N GLY A 189 6.75 -13.22 -14.44
CA GLY A 189 5.70 -13.01 -15.43
C GLY A 189 6.04 -13.65 -16.79
N SER A 190 7.27 -13.48 -17.25
CA SER A 190 7.77 -14.09 -18.49
C SER A 190 7.83 -15.62 -18.41
N SER A 191 8.30 -16.16 -17.28
CA SER A 191 8.34 -17.61 -17.04
C SER A 191 6.94 -18.22 -17.05
N ARG A 192 5.99 -17.62 -16.32
CA ARG A 192 4.60 -18.08 -16.24
C ARG A 192 3.87 -17.97 -17.58
N SER A 193 4.18 -16.96 -18.38
CA SER A 193 3.58 -16.77 -19.70
C SER A 193 4.24 -17.61 -20.80
N LYS A 194 5.33 -18.35 -20.49
CA LYS A 194 6.17 -19.07 -21.46
C LYS A 194 6.67 -18.16 -22.59
N GLY A 195 7.01 -16.92 -22.25
CA GLY A 195 7.47 -15.90 -23.20
C GLY A 195 6.36 -15.24 -24.04
N ILE A 196 5.09 -15.61 -23.85
CA ILE A 196 3.97 -14.97 -24.57
C ILE A 196 3.67 -13.62 -23.92
N VAL A 197 3.96 -12.53 -24.65
CA VAL A 197 3.87 -11.15 -24.17
C VAL A 197 2.48 -10.80 -23.63
N LEU A 198 1.41 -11.10 -24.37
CA LEU A 198 0.04 -10.76 -23.97
C LEU A 198 -0.47 -11.54 -22.75
N LYS A 199 0.20 -12.65 -22.38
CA LYS A 199 -0.08 -13.44 -21.18
C LYS A 199 0.78 -13.03 -19.99
N ASN A 200 1.76 -12.13 -20.17
CA ASN A 200 2.58 -11.63 -19.09
C ASN A 200 1.83 -10.51 -18.34
N GLU A 201 1.48 -10.77 -17.09
CA GLU A 201 0.76 -9.81 -16.22
C GLU A 201 1.51 -8.48 -16.07
N MET A 202 2.85 -8.50 -16.08
CA MET A 202 3.66 -7.27 -15.97
C MET A 202 3.47 -6.31 -17.14
N VAL A 203 3.15 -6.81 -18.34
CA VAL A 203 2.86 -5.96 -19.50
C VAL A 203 1.60 -5.15 -19.22
N TRP A 204 0.53 -5.81 -18.76
CA TRP A 204 -0.73 -5.15 -18.42
C TRP A 204 -0.60 -4.20 -17.24
N TYR A 205 0.14 -4.59 -16.20
CA TYR A 205 0.45 -3.71 -15.07
C TYR A 205 1.15 -2.43 -15.51
N THR A 206 2.17 -2.56 -16.36
CA THR A 206 2.92 -1.41 -16.88
C THR A 206 2.03 -0.51 -17.72
N LEU A 207 1.24 -1.08 -18.64
CA LEU A 207 0.33 -0.31 -19.48
C LEU A 207 -0.72 0.45 -18.65
N ILE A 208 -1.36 -0.23 -17.69
CA ILE A 208 -2.36 0.39 -16.81
C ILE A 208 -1.77 1.53 -16.00
N GLN A 209 -0.56 1.36 -15.43
CA GLN A 209 0.10 2.42 -14.67
C GLN A 209 0.49 3.61 -15.55
N ILE A 210 1.02 3.37 -16.76
CA ILE A 210 1.33 4.45 -17.72
C ILE A 210 0.05 5.19 -18.10
N THR A 211 -1.03 4.48 -18.42
CA THR A 211 -2.33 5.09 -18.74
C THR A 211 -2.85 5.91 -17.56
N LEU A 212 -2.77 5.40 -16.33
CA LEU A 212 -3.20 6.11 -15.13
C LEU A 212 -2.39 7.40 -14.93
N LEU A 213 -1.06 7.32 -14.96
CA LEU A 213 -0.18 8.49 -14.80
C LEU A 213 -0.41 9.52 -15.92
N THR A 214 -0.63 9.06 -17.14
CA THR A 214 -0.97 9.92 -18.28
C THR A 214 -2.32 10.62 -18.06
N ALA A 215 -3.35 9.89 -17.63
CA ALA A 215 -4.65 10.47 -17.33
C ALA A 215 -4.58 11.49 -16.19
N ILE A 216 -3.79 11.21 -15.15
CA ILE A 216 -3.54 12.14 -14.05
C ILE A 216 -2.86 13.40 -14.56
N PHE A 217 -1.78 13.27 -15.34
CA PHE A 217 -1.07 14.41 -15.90
C PHE A 217 -1.96 15.29 -16.79
N LEU A 218 -2.74 14.67 -17.69
CA LEU A 218 -3.62 15.39 -18.60
C LEU A 218 -4.78 16.11 -17.89
N THR A 219 -5.23 15.59 -16.73
CA THR A 219 -6.39 16.14 -16.00
C THR A 219 -6.00 17.10 -14.88
N PHE A 220 -4.93 16.79 -14.14
CA PHE A 220 -4.54 17.48 -12.91
C PHE A 220 -3.17 18.17 -13.00
N GLY A 221 -2.49 18.07 -14.16
CA GLY A 221 -1.21 18.71 -14.43
C GLY A 221 -0.04 18.13 -13.65
N ILE A 222 1.06 18.88 -13.64
CA ILE A 222 2.33 18.47 -13.01
C ILE A 222 2.20 18.29 -11.50
N THR A 223 1.42 19.14 -10.82
CA THR A 223 1.20 19.04 -9.38
C THR A 223 0.46 17.77 -9.01
N GLY A 224 -0.56 17.38 -9.80
CA GLY A 224 -1.30 16.14 -9.58
C GLY A 224 -0.42 14.90 -9.71
N ILE A 225 0.41 14.82 -10.76
CA ILE A 225 1.32 13.67 -10.93
C ILE A 225 2.41 13.63 -9.86
N ILE A 226 3.00 14.77 -9.48
CA ILE A 226 3.95 14.84 -8.36
C ILE A 226 3.31 14.35 -7.06
N ALA A 227 2.08 14.78 -6.78
CA ALA A 227 1.40 14.39 -5.56
C ALA A 227 1.10 12.89 -5.52
N PHE A 228 0.62 12.33 -6.64
CA PHE A 228 0.28 10.92 -6.74
C PHE A 228 1.51 10.00 -6.65
N ILE A 229 2.60 10.36 -7.34
CA ILE A 229 3.87 9.62 -7.27
C ILE A 229 4.48 9.75 -5.88
N GLY A 230 4.52 10.96 -5.30
CA GLY A 230 5.08 11.17 -3.96
C GLY A 230 4.35 10.37 -2.88
N ALA A 231 3.02 10.29 -2.97
CA ALA A 231 2.22 9.47 -2.06
C ALA A 231 2.45 7.97 -2.28
N SER A 232 2.57 7.54 -3.54
CA SER A 232 2.91 6.15 -3.88
C SER A 232 4.26 5.75 -3.26
N ILE A 233 5.30 6.57 -3.46
CA ILE A 233 6.64 6.37 -2.88
C ILE A 233 6.59 6.32 -1.35
N THR A 234 5.79 7.18 -0.72
CA THR A 234 5.60 7.14 0.75
C THR A 234 5.06 5.77 1.20
N GLY A 235 4.06 5.24 0.48
CA GLY A 235 3.54 3.89 0.74
C GLY A 235 4.56 2.79 0.49
N TRP A 236 5.38 2.90 -0.55
CA TRP A 236 6.47 1.94 -0.83
C TRP A 236 7.46 1.91 0.32
N ILE A 237 7.95 3.09 0.75
CA ILE A 237 8.92 3.20 1.83
C ILE A 237 8.36 2.63 3.13
N MET A 238 7.06 2.83 3.42
CA MET A 238 6.42 2.20 4.58
C MET A 238 6.50 0.67 4.50
N LEU A 239 6.12 0.07 3.37
CA LEU A 239 6.21 -1.38 3.17
C LEU A 239 7.66 -1.87 3.32
N GLU A 240 8.59 -1.23 2.61
CA GLU A 240 10.00 -1.64 2.63
C GLU A 240 10.62 -1.48 4.03
N THR A 241 10.18 -0.49 4.81
CA THR A 241 10.62 -0.36 6.21
C THR A 241 10.13 -1.53 7.07
N VAL A 242 8.92 -2.03 6.82
CA VAL A 242 8.44 -3.25 7.49
C VAL A 242 9.26 -4.46 7.06
N GLN A 243 9.46 -4.66 5.75
CA GLN A 243 10.28 -5.77 5.22
C GLN A 243 11.74 -5.73 5.71
N TYR A 244 12.27 -4.55 6.01
CA TYR A 244 13.62 -4.41 6.55
C TYR A 244 13.75 -4.93 8.00
N ILE A 245 12.64 -4.91 8.76
CA ILE A 245 12.60 -5.32 10.17
C ILE A 245 12.24 -6.81 10.30
N GLU A 246 11.46 -7.35 9.36
CA GLU A 246 11.08 -8.77 9.26
C GLU A 246 12.24 -9.67 8.83
#